data_AF-A0A920RSD3-F1
#
_entry.id   AF-A0A920RSD3-F1
#
_cell.length_a   1.000
_cell.length_b   1.000
_cell.length_c   1.000
_cell.angle_alpha   90.00
_cell.angle_beta   90.00
_cell.angle_gamma   90.00
#
_symmetry.space_group_name_H-M   'P 1'
#
loop_
_entity.id
_entity.type
_entity.pdbx_description
1 polymer ?
#
loop_
_entity_poly.entity_id
_entity_poly.type
_entity_poly.pdbx_seq_one_letter_code
_entity_poly.pdbx_strand_id
1 'polypeptide(L)'
;MKKQFLKISLLIISCFMCLGVYANHHEKEYKFETLAEGLSFPWGVAFLSNDEILVTEKTGKLRVIKNGNLLDESVSGVPDSLFKGQGGLEGIVLHPDFENNKYLYLAFSETDPINSKLNTLKVIRGKLEGLSLTNVETIFKASPSRRTANHYGAKMVFLKDGTLLITSGEDLVTEKWPKI
;
A
#
# COMPACT_ATOMS: atom_id res chain seq x y z
N MET A 1 18.71 -21.66 -67.05
CA MET A 1 17.68 -21.91 -66.00
C MET A 1 18.24 -22.32 -64.63
N LYS A 2 19.22 -23.22 -64.49
CA LYS A 2 19.73 -23.67 -63.16
C LYS A 2 20.45 -22.61 -62.29
N LYS A 3 21.11 -21.60 -62.89
CA LYS A 3 21.86 -20.57 -62.14
C LYS A 3 20.98 -19.50 -61.47
N GLN A 4 19.73 -19.31 -61.91
CA GLN A 4 18.79 -18.34 -61.33
C GLN A 4 18.14 -18.86 -60.05
N PHE A 5 17.86 -20.16 -59.97
CA PHE A 5 17.32 -20.80 -58.77
C PHE A 5 18.31 -20.81 -57.59
N LEU A 6 19.62 -20.92 -57.87
CA LEU A 6 20.64 -20.94 -56.82
C LEU A 6 20.81 -19.57 -56.14
N LYS A 7 20.63 -18.46 -56.88
CA LYS A 7 20.67 -17.10 -56.32
C LYS A 7 19.44 -16.76 -55.46
N ILE A 8 18.27 -17.30 -55.80
CA ILE A 8 17.04 -17.11 -55.01
C ILE A 8 17.09 -17.94 -53.72
N SER A 9 17.69 -19.13 -53.76
CA SER A 9 17.87 -19.99 -52.57
C SER A 9 18.82 -19.37 -51.53
N LEU A 10 19.94 -18.76 -51.94
CA LEU A 10 20.85 -18.09 -50.99
C LEU A 10 20.27 -16.81 -50.37
N LEU A 11 19.39 -16.08 -51.07
CA LEU A 11 18.79 -14.86 -50.54
C LEU A 11 17.77 -15.13 -49.42
N ILE A 12 17.07 -16.26 -49.49
CA ILE A 12 16.08 -16.66 -48.47
C ILE A 12 16.76 -17.14 -47.18
N ILE A 13 17.90 -17.83 -47.30
CA ILE A 13 18.69 -18.29 -46.13
C ILE A 13 19.33 -17.10 -45.40
N SER A 14 19.79 -16.08 -46.13
CA SER A 14 20.33 -14.85 -45.53
C SER A 14 19.26 -14.03 -44.78
N CYS A 15 18.00 -14.08 -45.22
CA CYS A 15 16.91 -13.36 -44.56
C CYS A 15 16.44 -14.09 -43.29
N PHE A 16 16.51 -15.43 -43.26
CA PHE A 16 16.17 -16.21 -42.06
C PHE A 16 17.23 -16.12 -40.96
N MET A 17 18.51 -15.92 -41.31
CA MET A 17 19.59 -15.78 -40.32
C MET A 17 19.64 -14.40 -39.65
N CYS A 18 18.98 -13.37 -40.21
CA CYS A 18 18.88 -12.03 -39.63
C CYS A 18 17.67 -11.81 -38.71
N LEU A 19 16.70 -12.74 -38.67
CA LEU A 19 15.53 -12.66 -37.77
C LEU A 19 15.73 -13.37 -36.43
N GLY A 20 16.78 -14.19 -36.30
CA GLY A 20 17.02 -15.01 -35.11
C GLY A 20 17.90 -14.38 -34.03
N VAL A 21 18.42 -13.16 -34.25
CA VAL A 21 19.30 -12.47 -33.31
C VAL A 21 18.74 -11.08 -33.07
N TYR A 22 18.65 -10.68 -31.80
CA TYR A 22 18.14 -9.41 -31.27
C TYR A 22 16.64 -9.33 -30.97
N ALA A 23 16.10 -10.38 -30.37
CA ALA A 23 15.22 -10.19 -29.21
C ALA A 23 15.81 -10.96 -28.03
N ASN A 24 17.03 -10.59 -27.60
CA ASN A 24 17.48 -10.92 -26.26
C ASN A 24 16.60 -10.10 -25.32
N HIS A 25 15.41 -10.62 -25.02
CA HIS A 25 14.67 -10.17 -23.86
C HIS A 25 15.54 -10.57 -22.68
N HIS A 26 16.32 -9.63 -22.14
CA HIS A 26 16.89 -9.78 -20.80
C HIS A 26 15.70 -9.77 -19.84
N GLU A 27 15.05 -10.92 -19.70
CA GLU A 27 14.15 -11.17 -18.59
C GLU A 27 15.04 -11.08 -17.34
N LYS A 28 14.96 -9.96 -16.62
CA LYS A 28 15.58 -9.87 -15.30
C LYS A 28 14.89 -10.93 -14.45
N GLU A 29 15.63 -11.97 -14.11
CA GLU A 29 15.15 -12.99 -13.19
C GLU A 29 15.06 -12.35 -11.80
N TYR A 30 13.84 -12.20 -11.29
CA TYR A 30 13.60 -11.74 -9.93
C TYR A 30 13.58 -12.95 -8.99
N LYS A 31 14.36 -12.88 -7.92
CA LYS A 31 14.26 -13.82 -6.81
C LYS A 31 13.31 -13.24 -5.77
N PHE A 32 12.34 -14.04 -5.36
CA PHE A 32 11.41 -13.70 -4.30
C PHE A 32 11.82 -14.43 -3.03
N GLU A 33 11.81 -13.72 -1.92
CA GLU A 33 12.06 -14.28 -0.58
C GLU A 33 10.86 -13.95 0.30
N THR A 34 10.34 -14.96 0.98
CA THR A 34 9.26 -14.78 1.95
C THR A 34 9.84 -14.17 3.22
N LEU A 35 9.48 -12.92 3.51
CA LEU A 35 9.93 -12.22 4.72
C LEU A 35 9.15 -12.61 5.98
N ALA A 36 7.87 -12.99 5.83
CA ALA A 36 7.03 -13.47 6.91
C ALA A 36 5.78 -14.18 6.37
N GLU A 37 5.21 -15.05 7.19
CA GLU A 37 3.92 -15.72 6.94
C GLU A 37 2.95 -15.43 8.09
N GLY A 38 1.68 -15.85 7.96
CA GLY A 38 0.68 -15.71 9.03
C GLY A 38 0.03 -14.33 9.16
N LEU A 39 0.29 -13.42 8.22
CA LEU A 39 -0.37 -12.12 8.13
C LEU A 39 -1.83 -12.26 7.69
N SER A 40 -2.70 -11.39 8.21
CA SER A 40 -4.13 -11.33 7.90
C SER A 40 -4.47 -10.05 7.14
N PHE A 41 -4.77 -10.15 5.84
CA PHE A 41 -5.07 -9.00 4.98
C PHE A 41 -4.05 -7.84 5.12
N PRO A 42 -2.74 -8.09 4.93
CA PRO A 42 -1.73 -7.04 5.01
C PRO A 42 -1.96 -5.96 3.94
N TRP A 43 -1.69 -4.70 4.26
CA TRP A 43 -1.94 -3.57 3.35
C TRP A 43 -0.74 -2.63 3.18
N GLY A 44 -0.20 -2.12 4.29
CA GLY A 44 0.89 -1.15 4.32
C GLY A 44 2.10 -1.69 5.06
N VAL A 45 3.29 -1.26 4.66
CA VAL A 45 4.56 -1.65 5.28
C VAL A 45 5.40 -0.41 5.56
N ALA A 46 6.12 -0.42 6.68
CA ALA A 46 7.13 0.58 7.02
C ALA A 46 8.34 -0.09 7.68
N PHE A 47 9.53 0.18 7.15
CA PHE A 47 10.78 -0.39 7.66
C PHE A 47 11.31 0.48 8.80
N LEU A 48 11.40 -0.09 10.00
CA LEU A 48 12.10 0.52 11.13
C LEU A 48 13.61 0.30 11.02
N SER A 49 14.00 -0.86 10.47
CA SER A 49 15.37 -1.21 10.12
C SER A 49 15.35 -2.25 9.00
N ASN A 50 16.51 -2.83 8.65
CA ASN A 50 16.58 -3.93 7.69
C ASN A 50 15.84 -5.19 8.17
N ASP A 51 15.80 -5.40 9.48
CA ASP A 51 15.26 -6.63 10.06
C ASP A 51 13.98 -6.39 10.88
N GLU A 52 13.48 -5.14 10.94
CA GLU A 52 12.28 -4.81 11.71
C GLU A 52 11.30 -4.00 10.86
N ILE A 53 10.13 -4.56 10.64
CA ILE A 53 9.12 -4.05 9.70
C ILE A 53 7.77 -3.97 10.42
N LEU A 54 7.12 -2.82 10.31
CA LEU A 54 5.72 -2.65 10.68
C LEU A 54 4.82 -3.00 9.50
N VAL A 55 3.76 -3.75 9.77
CA VAL A 55 2.75 -4.13 8.77
C VAL A 55 1.36 -3.80 9.28
N THR A 56 0.59 -3.03 8.53
CA THR A 56 -0.83 -2.82 8.81
C THR A 56 -1.65 -3.98 8.25
N GLU A 57 -2.50 -4.56 9.08
CA GLU A 57 -3.50 -5.56 8.70
C GLU A 57 -4.87 -4.89 8.66
N LYS A 58 -5.64 -5.08 7.59
CA LYS A 58 -6.98 -4.47 7.46
C LYS A 58 -7.92 -4.83 8.61
N THR A 59 -7.65 -5.92 9.33
CA THR A 59 -8.38 -6.35 10.53
C THR A 59 -8.21 -5.40 11.73
N GLY A 60 -7.34 -4.39 11.63
CA GLY A 60 -7.13 -3.36 12.66
C GLY A 60 -5.81 -3.49 13.41
N LYS A 61 -4.98 -4.48 13.08
CA LYS A 61 -3.73 -4.75 13.80
C LYS A 61 -2.53 -4.10 13.10
N LEU A 62 -1.67 -3.45 13.88
CA LEU A 62 -0.32 -3.11 13.46
C LEU A 62 0.63 -4.21 13.95
N ARG A 63 1.13 -5.02 13.02
CA ARG A 63 2.02 -6.14 13.28
C ARG A 63 3.48 -5.74 13.15
N VAL A 64 4.34 -6.50 13.82
CA VAL A 64 5.79 -6.36 13.74
C VAL A 64 6.38 -7.65 13.19
N ILE A 65 7.17 -7.54 12.14
CA ILE A 65 8.07 -8.60 11.69
C ILE A 65 9.46 -8.23 12.21
N LYS A 66 10.12 -9.16 12.89
CA LYS A 66 11.47 -8.99 13.42
C LYS A 66 12.33 -10.19 13.05
N ASN A 67 13.46 -9.96 12.39
CA ASN A 67 14.37 -11.00 11.90
C ASN A 67 13.63 -12.09 11.10
N GLY A 68 12.74 -11.68 10.19
CA GLY A 68 11.93 -12.58 9.37
C GLY A 68 10.78 -13.31 10.09
N ASN A 69 10.53 -13.00 11.36
CA ASN A 69 9.47 -13.64 12.15
C ASN A 69 8.38 -12.64 12.51
N LEU A 70 7.13 -13.00 12.25
CA LEU A 70 5.97 -12.24 12.70
C LEU A 70 5.82 -12.42 14.22
N LEU A 71 5.82 -11.33 14.97
CA LEU A 71 5.60 -11.39 16.42
C LEU A 71 4.15 -11.79 16.73
N ASP A 72 3.96 -12.55 17.80
CA ASP A 72 2.63 -12.96 18.28
C ASP A 72 1.80 -11.74 18.71
N GLU A 73 2.44 -10.81 19.42
CA GLU A 73 1.82 -9.57 19.86
C GLU A 73 1.77 -8.52 18.73
N SER A 74 0.65 -7.82 18.65
CA SER A 74 0.51 -6.60 17.83
C SER A 74 0.81 -5.35 18.66
N VAL A 75 1.16 -4.26 17.98
CA VAL A 75 1.31 -2.95 18.64
C VAL A 75 -0.02 -2.55 19.28
N SER A 76 0.02 -2.29 20.59
CA SER A 76 -1.09 -1.80 21.39
C SER A 76 -1.36 -0.30 21.14
N GLY A 77 -2.54 0.20 21.53
CA GLY A 77 -2.88 1.63 21.40
C GLY A 77 -3.27 2.08 19.99
N VAL A 78 -3.27 1.17 19.01
CA VAL A 78 -3.83 1.43 17.67
C VAL A 78 -5.36 1.54 17.76
N PRO A 79 -5.97 2.63 17.26
CA PRO A 79 -7.44 2.77 17.28
C PRO A 79 -8.17 1.73 16.43
N ASP A 80 -9.41 1.44 16.80
CA ASP A 80 -10.27 0.55 16.04
C ASP A 80 -10.54 1.09 14.63
N SER A 81 -10.49 0.18 13.65
CA SER A 81 -10.80 0.47 12.25
C SER A 81 -12.02 -0.31 11.77
N LEU A 82 -12.76 0.25 10.81
CA LEU A 82 -13.88 -0.42 10.18
C LEU A 82 -13.38 -1.41 9.12
N PHE A 83 -13.24 -2.68 9.49
CA PHE A 83 -12.94 -3.77 8.55
C PHE A 83 -14.19 -4.15 7.74
N LYS A 84 -14.46 -3.41 6.65
CA LYS A 84 -15.60 -3.65 5.76
C LYS A 84 -15.30 -3.13 4.35
N GLY A 85 -15.66 -3.93 3.34
CA GLY A 85 -15.41 -3.57 1.94
C GLY A 85 -13.92 -3.34 1.69
N GLN A 86 -13.57 -2.16 1.18
CA GLN A 86 -12.17 -1.79 1.00
C GLN A 86 -11.48 -1.31 2.28
N GLY A 87 -12.24 -0.96 3.33
CA GLY A 87 -11.71 -0.35 4.55
C GLY A 87 -11.07 -1.32 5.53
N GLY A 88 -10.30 -0.75 6.44
CA GLY A 88 -9.57 -1.38 7.53
C GLY A 88 -8.49 -0.42 8.06
N LEU A 89 -7.49 -0.96 8.75
CA LEU A 89 -6.21 -0.27 8.95
C LEU A 89 -5.37 -0.41 7.67
N GLU A 90 -5.06 0.72 7.05
CA GLU A 90 -4.53 0.79 5.69
C GLU A 90 -3.14 1.44 5.68
N GLY A 91 -3.05 2.74 5.45
CA GLY A 91 -1.79 3.44 5.25
C GLY A 91 -0.92 3.49 6.50
N ILE A 92 0.38 3.36 6.30
CA ILE A 92 1.41 3.66 7.29
C ILE A 92 2.55 4.45 6.64
N VAL A 93 3.05 5.47 7.31
CA VAL A 93 4.29 6.15 6.94
C VAL A 93 5.01 6.62 8.21
N LEU A 94 6.33 6.48 8.24
CA LEU A 94 7.15 7.02 9.34
C LEU A 94 7.35 8.52 9.14
N HIS A 95 7.49 9.26 10.23
CA HIS A 95 7.99 10.62 10.17
C HIS A 95 9.39 10.64 9.51
N PRO A 96 9.77 11.67 8.73
CA PRO A 96 11.11 11.77 8.15
C PRO A 96 12.26 11.74 9.18
N ASP A 97 11.93 12.11 10.42
CA ASP A 97 12.81 12.15 11.60
C ASP A 97 12.47 11.05 12.63
N PHE A 98 11.95 9.92 12.16
CA PHE A 98 11.48 8.82 13.01
C PHE A 98 12.55 8.34 14.01
N GLU A 99 13.82 8.34 13.61
CA GLU A 99 14.90 7.87 14.48
C GLU A 99 15.03 8.66 15.77
N ASN A 100 14.69 9.95 15.74
CA ASN A 100 14.77 10.81 16.91
C ASN A 100 13.44 10.96 17.64
N ASN A 101 12.32 11.02 16.90
CA ASN A 101 11.02 11.36 17.49
C ASN A 101 10.04 10.18 17.62
N LYS A 102 10.31 9.08 16.90
CA LYS A 102 9.51 7.85 16.86
C LYS A 102 8.04 8.05 16.44
N TYR A 103 7.72 9.13 15.73
CA TYR A 103 6.38 9.39 15.23
C TYR A 103 6.08 8.65 13.93
N LEU A 104 4.96 7.95 13.88
CA LEU A 104 4.41 7.37 12.67
C LEU A 104 2.98 7.84 12.44
N TYR A 105 2.50 7.64 11.22
CA TYR A 105 1.17 8.03 10.80
C TYR A 105 0.41 6.82 10.30
N LEU A 106 -0.85 6.69 10.72
CA LEU A 106 -1.73 5.61 10.29
C LEU A 106 -2.97 6.19 9.64
N ALA A 107 -3.35 5.63 8.49
CA ALA A 107 -4.58 5.93 7.80
C ALA A 107 -5.52 4.73 7.86
N PHE A 108 -6.77 4.96 8.24
CA PHE A 108 -7.76 3.89 8.41
C PHE A 108 -9.19 4.39 8.19
N SER A 109 -10.09 3.46 7.92
CA SER A 109 -11.53 3.73 7.90
C SER A 109 -12.07 3.82 9.33
N GLU A 110 -12.58 4.98 9.73
CA GLU A 110 -13.25 5.18 11.02
C GLU A 110 -14.76 5.04 10.85
N THR A 111 -15.43 4.31 11.74
CA THR A 111 -16.90 4.35 11.89
C THR A 111 -17.30 5.68 12.53
N ASP A 112 -18.29 6.36 11.96
CA ASP A 112 -18.77 7.62 12.51
C ASP A 112 -19.30 7.44 13.94
N PRO A 113 -18.86 8.29 14.90
CA PRO A 113 -19.17 8.11 16.32
C PRO A 113 -20.63 8.40 16.67
N ILE A 114 -21.36 9.13 15.82
CA ILE A 114 -22.77 9.48 16.05
C ILE A 114 -23.69 8.52 15.30
N ASN A 115 -23.31 8.14 14.07
CA ASN A 115 -24.11 7.24 13.24
C ASN A 115 -23.27 6.06 12.74
N SER A 116 -23.40 4.91 13.40
CA SER A 116 -22.67 3.67 13.09
C SER A 116 -22.89 3.12 11.67
N LYS A 117 -23.81 3.68 10.88
CA LYS A 117 -24.01 3.35 9.47
C LYS A 117 -23.12 4.17 8.53
N LEU A 118 -22.40 5.17 9.05
CA LEU A 118 -21.49 6.03 8.30
C LEU A 118 -20.04 5.74 8.68
N ASN A 119 -19.13 6.08 7.79
CA ASN A 119 -17.70 5.90 7.95
C ASN A 119 -16.92 6.96 7.15
N THR A 120 -15.64 7.11 7.44
CA THR A 120 -14.76 8.01 6.66
C THR A 120 -13.29 7.61 6.76
N LEU A 121 -12.45 8.17 5.89
CA LEU A 121 -11.00 8.09 6.05
C LEU A 121 -10.57 8.97 7.22
N LYS A 122 -9.76 8.42 8.13
CA LYS A 122 -9.09 9.14 9.20
C LYS A 122 -7.59 8.88 9.14
N VAL A 123 -6.82 9.91 9.45
CA VAL A 123 -5.37 9.80 9.62
C VAL A 123 -4.99 10.31 11.01
N ILE A 124 -4.18 9.52 11.69
CA ILE A 124 -3.61 9.85 12.99
C ILE A 124 -2.10 9.93 12.92
N ARG A 125 -1.50 10.66 13.86
CA ARG A 125 -0.10 10.53 14.25
C ARG A 125 -0.05 9.84 15.61
N GLY A 126 0.90 8.94 15.81
CA GLY A 126 1.20 8.36 17.13
C GLY A 126 2.70 8.14 17.28
N LYS A 127 3.18 8.06 18.52
CA LYS A 127 4.57 7.79 18.86
C LYS A 127 4.73 6.30 19.17
N LEU A 128 5.69 5.63 18.52
CA LEU A 128 5.98 4.23 18.77
C LEU A 128 6.96 4.10 19.94
N GLU A 129 6.53 3.45 21.01
CA GLU A 129 7.33 3.18 22.22
C GLU A 129 7.26 1.68 22.53
N GLY A 130 8.25 0.94 22.02
CA GLY A 130 8.20 -0.53 22.03
C GLY A 130 7.04 -1.06 21.19
N LEU A 131 6.21 -1.93 21.77
CA LEU A 131 4.98 -2.44 21.15
C LEU A 131 3.73 -1.62 21.56
N SER A 132 3.89 -0.30 21.72
CA SER A 132 2.78 0.60 22.04
C SER A 132 2.80 1.85 21.17
N LEU A 133 1.63 2.23 20.67
CA LEU A 133 1.38 3.49 20.00
C LEU A 133 0.79 4.48 21.02
N THR A 134 1.60 5.45 21.43
CA THR A 134 1.24 6.47 22.43
C THR A 134 1.06 7.84 21.77
N ASN A 135 0.60 8.84 22.53
CA ASN A 135 0.43 10.23 22.08
C ASN A 135 -0.34 10.35 20.75
N VAL A 136 -1.44 9.60 20.64
CA VAL A 136 -2.25 9.52 19.42
C VAL A 136 -3.03 10.82 19.22
N GLU A 137 -2.85 11.44 18.05
CA GLU A 137 -3.51 12.66 17.64
C GLU A 137 -4.14 12.49 16.26
N THR A 138 -5.36 13.00 16.06
CA THR A 138 -5.98 13.06 14.73
C THR A 138 -5.39 14.22 13.94
N ILE A 139 -4.82 13.93 12.77
CA ILE A 139 -4.25 14.96 11.89
C ILE A 139 -5.15 15.28 10.69
N PHE A 140 -5.99 14.33 10.29
CA PHE A 140 -6.93 14.51 9.19
C PHE A 140 -8.14 13.60 9.38
N LYS A 141 -9.32 14.10 9.01
CA LYS A 141 -10.55 13.32 8.89
C LYS A 141 -11.29 13.81 7.67
N ALA A 142 -11.54 12.92 6.72
CA ALA A 142 -12.34 13.26 5.55
C ALA A 142 -13.78 13.53 5.99
N SER A 143 -14.42 14.50 5.32
CA SER A 143 -15.78 14.94 5.59
C SER A 143 -16.51 15.16 4.26
N PRO A 144 -17.81 14.82 4.16
CA PRO A 144 -18.64 14.19 5.20
C PRO A 144 -18.35 12.70 5.37
N SER A 145 -18.80 12.12 6.50
CA SER A 145 -18.90 10.66 6.64
C SER A 145 -19.95 10.10 5.67
N ARG A 146 -19.71 8.90 5.13
CA ARG A 146 -20.49 8.29 4.06
C ARG A 146 -20.96 6.87 4.39
N ARG A 147 -21.98 6.39 3.67
CA ARG A 147 -22.55 5.04 3.88
C ARG A 147 -21.71 3.94 3.25
N THR A 148 -21.09 4.22 2.11
CA THR A 148 -20.33 3.23 1.34
C THR A 148 -19.01 2.95 2.04
N ALA A 149 -18.59 1.68 2.08
CA ALA A 149 -17.33 1.27 2.72
C ALA A 149 -16.22 1.03 1.67
N ASN A 150 -16.10 1.95 0.71
CA ASN A 150 -15.19 1.88 -0.43
C ASN A 150 -14.48 3.23 -0.65
N HIS A 151 -13.46 3.21 -1.50
CA HIS A 151 -12.77 4.40 -2.05
C HIS A 151 -12.15 5.29 -0.96
N TYR A 152 -11.47 4.69 0.02
CA TYR A 152 -10.79 5.46 1.08
C TYR A 152 -9.50 6.12 0.58
N GLY A 153 -8.76 5.47 -0.32
CA GLY A 153 -7.44 5.94 -0.74
C GLY A 153 -6.39 5.50 0.28
N ALA A 154 -6.07 6.37 1.25
CA ALA A 154 -5.22 6.10 2.41
C ALA A 154 -3.71 5.91 2.13
N LYS A 155 -3.22 6.20 0.92
CA LYS A 155 -1.77 6.30 0.70
C LYS A 155 -1.26 7.64 1.22
N MET A 156 -0.07 7.61 1.80
CA MET A 156 0.57 8.75 2.43
C MET A 156 2.04 8.82 2.03
N VAL A 157 2.57 10.02 1.85
CA VAL A 157 4.00 10.24 1.62
C VAL A 157 4.42 11.61 2.12
N PHE A 158 5.59 11.68 2.74
CA PHE A 158 6.23 12.96 3.06
C PHE A 158 7.02 13.48 1.86
N LEU A 159 6.81 14.77 1.54
CA LEU A 159 7.66 15.51 0.63
C LEU A 159 8.93 15.99 1.33
N LYS A 160 9.92 16.41 0.54
CA LYS A 160 11.22 16.88 1.05
C LYS A 160 11.12 18.10 1.97
N ASP A 161 10.07 18.91 1.82
CA ASP A 161 9.82 20.10 2.64
C ASP A 161 9.06 19.77 3.96
N GLY A 162 8.76 18.50 4.21
CA GLY A 162 8.00 18.04 5.38
C GLY A 162 6.48 18.03 5.18
N THR A 163 5.97 18.41 4.01
CA THR A 163 4.54 18.30 3.71
C THR A 163 4.11 16.83 3.65
N LEU A 164 3.07 16.47 4.40
CA LEU A 164 2.43 15.16 4.28
C LEU A 164 1.33 15.20 3.21
N LEU A 165 1.50 14.44 2.13
CA LEU A 165 0.44 14.19 1.15
C LEU A 165 -0.40 12.98 1.60
N ILE A 166 -1.72 13.13 1.49
CA ILE A 166 -2.70 12.09 1.83
C ILE A 166 -3.61 11.92 0.63
N THR A 167 -3.78 10.68 0.15
CA THR A 167 -4.80 10.38 -0.87
C THR A 167 -6.14 10.09 -0.21
N SER A 168 -7.19 10.74 -0.67
CA SER A 168 -8.58 10.47 -0.27
C SER A 168 -9.37 10.14 -1.52
N GLY A 169 -10.04 8.99 -1.52
CA GLY A 169 -10.96 8.65 -2.61
C GLY A 169 -12.33 9.30 -2.44
N GLU A 170 -13.04 9.40 -3.55
CA GLU A 170 -14.36 10.01 -3.64
C GLU A 170 -15.45 9.15 -2.98
N ASP A 171 -16.58 9.77 -2.63
CA ASP A 171 -17.78 9.03 -2.30
C ASP A 171 -18.55 8.69 -3.58
N LEU A 172 -19.06 7.46 -3.67
CA LEU A 172 -20.06 7.10 -4.66
C LEU A 172 -21.41 7.62 -4.18
N VAL A 173 -21.63 8.92 -4.32
CA VAL A 173 -22.94 9.52 -4.05
C VAL A 173 -23.91 9.01 -5.12
N THR A 174 -24.80 8.09 -4.73
CA THR A 174 -25.93 7.65 -5.55
C THR A 174 -27.15 8.55 -5.40
N GLU A 175 -26.99 9.80 -4.91
CA GLU A 175 -28.07 10.77 -5.03
C GLU A 175 -28.41 10.93 -6.51
N LYS A 176 -29.64 10.54 -6.85
CA LYS A 176 -30.27 10.97 -8.09
C LYS A 176 -30.29 12.50 -8.03
N TRP A 177 -29.41 13.13 -8.79
CA TRP A 177 -29.51 14.55 -9.10
C TRP A 177 -30.97 14.88 -9.44
N PRO A 178 -31.56 15.95 -8.88
CA PRO A 178 -32.87 16.38 -9.32
C PRO A 178 -32.78 16.61 -10.83
N LYS A 179 -33.65 15.93 -11.58
CA LYS A 179 -33.80 16.23 -13.01
C LYS A 179 -34.27 17.67 -13.11
N ILE A 180 -33.48 18.51 -13.77
CA ILE A 180 -33.87 19.87 -14.17
C ILE A 180 -34.98 19.78 -15.20
#